data_AF-A0A2M7BUB0-F1
#
_entry.id   AF-A0A2M7BUB0-F1
#
_cell.length_a   1.000
_cell.length_b   1.000
_cell.length_c   1.000
_cell.angle_alpha   90.00
_cell.angle_beta   90.00
_cell.angle_gamma   90.00
#
_symmetry.space_group_name_H-M   'P 1'
#
loop_
_entity.id
_entity.type
_entity.pdbx_description
1 polymer ?
#
loop_
_entity_poly.entity_id
_entity_poly.type
_entity_poly.pdbx_seq_one_letter_code
_entity_poly.pdbx_strand_id
1 'polypeptide(L)'
;MVNYIFLGILQGIFEWIPISSEGIVALASHFLIKEANPIDLALFLHLGTFSAVMIYFRKDWRKVLLLKNPSLLRFLIMATVISLAIGYPFYKLISQAATGAILLLIVGLGLFLTAYANKFRNFLGLGQI
;
A
#
# COMPACT_ATOMS: atom_id res chain seq x y z
N MET A 1 1.95 1.41 -25.32
CA MET A 1 2.55 0.17 -24.79
C MET A 1 3.74 0.45 -23.86
N VAL A 2 4.78 1.17 -24.31
CA VAL A 2 5.96 1.48 -23.47
C VAL A 2 5.58 2.16 -22.14
N ASN A 3 4.68 3.15 -22.16
CA ASN A 3 4.22 3.83 -20.93
C ASN A 3 3.59 2.87 -19.92
N TYR A 4 2.82 1.87 -20.36
CA TYR A 4 2.22 0.87 -19.47
C TYR A 4 3.27 -0.05 -18.84
N ILE A 5 4.27 -0.46 -19.61
CA ILE A 5 5.41 -1.25 -19.10
C ILE A 5 6.17 -0.43 -18.06
N PHE A 6 6.45 0.84 -18.35
CA PHE A 6 7.11 1.73 -17.41
C PHE A 6 6.32 1.90 -16.11
N LEU A 7 5.01 2.14 -16.19
CA LEU A 7 4.15 2.23 -15.00
C LEU A 7 4.10 0.91 -14.22
N GLY A 8 4.10 -0.24 -14.89
CA GLY A 8 4.19 -1.54 -14.25
C GLY A 8 5.52 -1.75 -13.51
N ILE A 9 6.64 -1.29 -14.08
CA ILE A 9 7.94 -1.29 -13.40
C ILE A 9 7.90 -0.37 -12.17
N LEU A 10 7.32 0.83 -12.28
CA LEU A 10 7.18 1.75 -11.14
C LEU A 10 6.33 1.12 -10.03
N GLN A 11 5.17 0.53 -10.35
CA GLN A 11 4.35 -0.19 -9.37
C GLN A 11 5.17 -1.31 -8.71
N GLY A 12 5.87 -2.11 -9.52
CA GLY A 12 6.68 -3.23 -9.05
C GLY A 12 7.84 -2.81 -8.14
N ILE A 13 8.40 -1.61 -8.28
CA ILE A 13 9.45 -1.09 -7.40
C ILE A 13 8.84 -0.48 -6.15
N PHE A 14 7.86 0.40 -6.31
CA PHE A 14 7.35 1.23 -5.21
C PHE A 14 6.39 0.50 -4.28
N GLU A 15 5.78 -0.61 -4.69
CA GLU A 15 4.94 -1.43 -3.81
C GLU A 15 5.69 -1.89 -2.55
N TRP A 16 6.99 -2.13 -2.66
CA TRP A 16 7.80 -2.63 -1.55
C TRP A 16 8.36 -1.53 -0.65
N ILE A 17 8.09 -0.26 -0.98
CA ILE A 17 8.58 0.91 -0.25
C ILE A 17 7.38 1.64 0.36
N PRO A 18 7.43 2.06 1.65
CA PRO A 18 6.27 2.67 2.32
C PRO A 18 6.07 4.14 1.91
N ILE A 19 5.74 4.38 0.63
CA ILE A 19 5.57 5.73 0.04
C ILE A 19 4.28 5.88 -0.79
N SER A 20 3.29 5.02 -0.60
CA SER A 20 2.02 4.96 -1.38
C SER A 20 2.28 4.78 -2.89
N SER A 21 2.52 3.51 -3.29
CA SER A 21 2.78 3.13 -4.68
C SER A 21 1.68 3.59 -5.63
N GLU A 22 0.41 3.46 -5.23
CA GLU A 22 -0.75 3.85 -6.04
C GLU A 22 -0.78 5.35 -6.33
N GLY A 23 -0.35 6.18 -5.38
CA GLY A 23 -0.25 7.63 -5.57
C GLY A 23 0.78 8.01 -6.62
N ILE A 24 1.96 7.36 -6.58
CA ILE A 24 3.04 7.59 -7.53
C ILE A 24 2.63 7.14 -8.93
N VAL A 25 2.00 5.97 -9.04
CA VAL A 25 1.56 5.42 -10.33
C VAL A 25 0.37 6.19 -10.89
N ALA A 26 -0.58 6.63 -10.07
CA ALA A 26 -1.66 7.52 -10.48
C ALA A 26 -1.10 8.87 -10.98
N LEU A 27 -0.14 9.47 -10.25
CA LEU A 27 0.47 10.71 -10.68
C LEU A 27 1.23 10.55 -12.00
N ALA A 28 2.07 9.51 -12.13
CA ALA A 28 2.82 9.25 -13.35
C ALA A 28 1.88 8.94 -14.54
N SER A 29 0.82 8.17 -14.33
CA SER A 29 -0.15 7.84 -15.37
C SER A 29 -0.96 9.06 -15.82
N HIS A 30 -1.29 9.98 -14.92
CA HIS A 30 -1.98 11.23 -15.27
C HIS A 30 -1.21 12.03 -16.35
N PHE A 31 0.13 12.02 -16.31
CA PHE A 31 0.95 12.70 -17.32
C PHE A 31 1.22 11.85 -18.56
N LEU A 32 1.36 10.53 -18.41
CA LEU A 32 1.80 9.62 -19.48
C LEU A 32 0.65 9.02 -20.31
N ILE A 33 -0.56 8.94 -19.76
CA ILE A 33 -1.71 8.25 -20.35
C ILE A 33 -2.98 9.07 -20.10
N LYS A 34 -3.31 9.96 -21.04
CA LYS A 34 -4.43 10.91 -20.89
C LYS A 34 -5.81 10.27 -20.97
N GLU A 35 -5.95 9.12 -21.62
CA GLU A 35 -7.25 8.48 -21.87
C GLU A 35 -7.65 7.46 -20.79
N ALA A 36 -6.75 7.11 -19.87
CA ALA A 36 -7.04 6.17 -18.80
C ALA A 36 -7.28 6.90 -17.48
N ASN A 37 -8.22 6.41 -16.68
CA ASN A 37 -8.35 6.86 -15.29
C ASN A 37 -7.09 6.45 -14.51
N PRO A 38 -6.35 7.41 -13.92
CA PRO A 38 -5.11 7.12 -13.21
C PRO A 38 -5.24 6.14 -12.04
N ILE A 39 -6.36 6.21 -11.30
CA ILE A 39 -6.62 5.38 -10.13
C ILE A 39 -6.93 3.96 -10.57
N ASP A 40 -7.80 3.79 -11.58
CA ASP A 40 -8.16 2.47 -12.10
C ASP A 40 -6.93 1.75 -12.66
N LEU A 41 -6.05 2.49 -13.34
CA LEU A 41 -4.80 1.93 -13.85
C LEU A 41 -3.84 1.53 -12.73
N ALA A 42 -3.69 2.35 -11.68
CA ALA A 42 -2.87 2.01 -10.52
C ALA A 42 -3.39 0.75 -9.80
N LEU A 43 -4.71 0.65 -9.60
CA LEU A 43 -5.35 -0.54 -9.02
C LEU A 43 -5.14 -1.79 -9.89
N PHE A 44 -5.27 -1.64 -11.21
CA PHE A 44 -5.01 -2.74 -12.13
C PHE A 44 -3.55 -3.22 -12.05
N LEU A 45 -2.58 -2.29 -12.04
CA LEU A 45 -1.16 -2.64 -11.93
C LEU A 45 -0.82 -3.27 -10.57
N HIS A 46 -1.48 -2.84 -9.49
CA HIS A 46 -1.35 -3.44 -8.15
C HIS A 46 -1.77 -4.92 -8.12
N LEU A 47 -2.69 -5.37 -8.97
CA LEU A 47 -2.99 -6.81 -9.11
C LEU A 47 -1.76 -7.63 -9.55
N GLY A 48 -0.83 -7.02 -10.28
CA GLY A 48 0.43 -7.66 -10.67
C GLY A 48 1.33 -7.95 -9.47
N THR A 49 1.50 -6.99 -8.57
CA THR A 49 2.30 -7.16 -7.35
C THR A 49 1.60 -8.08 -6.35
N PHE A 50 0.28 -7.99 -6.22
CA PHE A 50 -0.52 -8.97 -5.48
C PHE A 50 -0.28 -10.40 -6.00
N SER A 51 -0.32 -10.60 -7.31
CA SER A 51 -0.06 -11.90 -7.94
C SER A 51 1.36 -12.39 -7.66
N ALA A 52 2.35 -11.49 -7.67
CA ALA A 52 3.73 -11.83 -7.30
C ALA A 52 3.82 -12.37 -5.86
N VAL A 53 3.14 -11.72 -4.90
CA VAL A 53 3.07 -12.19 -3.49
C VAL A 53 2.39 -13.56 -3.39
N MET A 54 1.28 -13.77 -4.11
CA MET A 54 0.58 -15.06 -4.13
C MET A 54 1.46 -16.19 -4.67
N ILE A 55 2.22 -15.94 -5.74
CA ILE A 55 3.12 -16.91 -6.36
C ILE A 55 4.33 -17.18 -5.47
N TYR A 56 4.98 -16.14 -4.94
CA TYR A 56 6.17 -16.28 -4.11
C TYR A 56 5.87 -17.04 -2.81
N PHE A 57 4.84 -16.63 -2.08
CA PHE A 57 4.42 -17.25 -0.82
C PHE A 57 3.45 -18.44 -0.99
N ARG A 58 3.37 -19.04 -2.20
CA ARG A 58 2.43 -20.14 -2.51
C ARG A 58 2.44 -21.30 -1.50
N LYS A 59 3.58 -21.59 -0.89
CA LYS A 59 3.71 -22.65 0.13
C LYS A 59 3.02 -22.27 1.44
N ASP A 60 3.13 -21.02 1.86
CA ASP A 60 2.52 -20.53 3.09
C ASP A 60 1.02 -20.34 2.91
N TRP A 61 0.58 -19.84 1.75
CA TRP A 61 -0.84 -19.82 1.39
C TRP A 61 -1.46 -21.22 1.44
N ARG A 62 -0.80 -22.24 0.89
CA ARG A 62 -1.24 -23.64 1.03
C ARG A 62 -1.37 -24.09 2.48
N LYS A 63 -0.44 -23.72 3.36
CA LYS A 63 -0.54 -24.06 4.79
C LYS A 63 -1.73 -23.37 5.45
N VAL A 64 -1.99 -22.11 5.12
CA VAL A 64 -3.14 -21.34 5.63
C VAL A 64 -4.45 -21.98 5.16
N LEU A 65 -4.58 -22.25 3.86
CA LEU A 65 -5.78 -22.84 3.27
C LEU A 65 -6.08 -24.26 3.78
N LEU A 66 -5.03 -25.04 4.06
CA LEU A 66 -5.17 -26.39 4.64
C LEU A 66 -5.27 -26.38 6.17
N LEU A 67 -5.39 -25.20 6.80
CA LEU A 67 -5.46 -25.01 8.26
C LEU A 67 -4.24 -25.57 9.03
N LYS A 68 -3.12 -25.76 8.33
CA LYS A 68 -1.87 -26.31 8.89
C LYS A 68 -1.03 -25.25 9.62
N ASN A 69 -1.41 -23.97 9.54
CA ASN A 69 -0.78 -22.89 10.29
C ASN A 69 -1.85 -21.96 10.91
N PRO A 70 -2.45 -22.36 12.05
CA PRO A 70 -3.51 -21.60 12.69
C PRO A 70 -3.03 -20.24 13.22
N SER A 71 -1.75 -20.10 13.56
CA SER A 71 -1.16 -18.83 14.00
C SER A 71 -1.20 -17.79 12.88
N LEU A 72 -0.71 -18.16 11.69
CA LEU A 72 -0.73 -17.28 10.52
C LEU A 72 -2.17 -16.97 10.08
N LEU A 73 -3.06 -17.97 10.07
CA LEU A 73 -4.48 -17.75 9.74
C LEU A 73 -5.14 -16.76 10.71
N ARG A 74 -4.95 -16.94 12.02
CA ARG A 74 -5.51 -16.03 13.04
C ARG A 74 -4.95 -14.62 12.87
N PHE A 75 -3.66 -14.48 12.62
CA PHE A 75 -3.03 -13.20 12.34
C PHE A 75 -3.67 -12.51 11.13
N LEU A 76 -3.80 -13.21 9.99
CA LEU A 76 -4.41 -12.67 8.79
C LEU A 76 -5.86 -12.24 9.02
N ILE A 77 -6.67 -13.06 9.68
CA ILE A 77 -8.06 -12.73 10.00
C ILE A 77 -8.13 -11.47 10.88
N MET A 78 -7.37 -11.42 11.98
CA MET A 78 -7.38 -10.28 12.88
C MET A 78 -6.91 -9.01 12.17
N ALA A 79 -5.82 -9.08 11.40
CA ALA A 79 -5.31 -7.95 10.63
C ALA A 79 -6.37 -7.44 9.64
N THR A 80 -6.97 -8.32 8.83
CA THR A 80 -8.01 -7.93 7.86
C THR A 80 -9.24 -7.33 8.54
N VAL A 81 -9.72 -7.93 9.64
CA VAL A 81 -10.90 -7.44 10.36
C VAL A 81 -10.62 -6.06 10.97
N ILE A 82 -9.48 -5.88 11.64
CA ILE A 82 -9.11 -4.60 12.25
C ILE A 82 -8.91 -3.53 11.16
N SER A 83 -8.19 -3.84 10.09
CA SER A 83 -8.00 -2.93 8.96
C SER A 83 -9.33 -2.52 8.33
N LEU A 84 -10.28 -3.45 8.15
CA LEU A 84 -11.60 -3.14 7.61
C LEU A 84 -12.43 -2.29 8.59
N ALA A 85 -12.44 -2.66 9.88
CA ALA A 85 -13.21 -2.00 10.92
C ALA A 85 -12.77 -0.53 11.12
N ILE A 86 -11.47 -0.25 11.02
CA ILE A 86 -10.93 1.11 11.14
C ILE A 86 -10.93 1.83 9.78
N GLY A 87 -10.46 1.16 8.74
CA GLY A 87 -10.25 1.75 7.42
C GLY A 87 -11.55 2.14 6.72
N TYR A 88 -12.62 1.35 6.83
CA TYR A 88 -13.88 1.64 6.13
C TYR A 88 -14.60 2.89 6.67
N PRO A 89 -14.77 3.08 8.00
CA PRO A 89 -15.31 4.34 8.54
C PRO A 89 -14.45 5.55 8.18
N PHE A 90 -13.12 5.43 8.30
CA PHE A 90 -12.18 6.49 7.92
C PHE A 90 -12.31 6.86 6.44
N TYR A 91 -12.39 5.85 5.56
CA TYR A 91 -12.60 6.05 4.13
C TYR A 91 -13.89 6.83 3.88
N LYS A 92 -15.02 6.46 4.52
CA LYS A 92 -16.29 7.19 4.37
C LYS A 92 -16.20 8.64 4.83
N LEU A 93 -15.52 8.89 5.95
CA LEU A 93 -15.38 10.24 6.50
C LEU A 93 -14.53 11.13 5.58
N ILE A 94 -13.41 10.60 5.07
CA ILE A 94 -12.44 11.40 4.32
C ILE A 94 -12.82 11.50 2.83
N SER A 95 -13.41 10.46 2.23
CA SER A 95 -13.80 10.48 0.81
C SER A 95 -14.86 11.53 0.48
N GLN A 96 -15.66 11.96 1.47
CA GLN A 96 -16.62 13.05 1.31
C GLN A 96 -16.01 14.44 1.57
N ALA A 97 -14.90 14.51 2.30
CA ALA A 97 -14.31 15.75 2.80
C ALA A 97 -13.03 16.18 2.07
N ALA A 98 -12.30 15.26 1.42
CA ALA A 98 -10.99 15.53 0.84
C ALA A 98 -10.82 14.90 -0.54
N THR A 99 -10.21 15.64 -1.47
CA THR A 99 -9.81 15.12 -2.78
C THR A 99 -8.60 14.20 -2.66
N GLY A 100 -8.37 13.33 -3.66
CA GLY A 100 -7.23 12.41 -3.69
C GLY A 100 -5.87 13.10 -3.51
N ALA A 101 -5.72 14.34 -4.00
CA ALA A 101 -4.50 15.12 -3.80
C ALA A 101 -4.25 15.50 -2.33
N ILE A 102 -5.31 15.85 -1.59
CA ILE A 102 -5.22 16.18 -0.15
C ILE A 102 -4.87 14.93 0.65
N LEU A 103 -5.45 13.77 0.30
CA LEU A 103 -5.10 12.48 0.89
C LEU A 103 -3.62 12.14 0.72
N LEU A 104 -3.08 12.29 -0.49
CA LEU A 104 -1.65 12.05 -0.76
C LEU A 104 -0.75 13.00 0.04
N LEU A 105 -1.15 14.26 0.18
CA LEU A 105 -0.42 15.24 0.98
C LEU A 105 -0.42 14.86 2.47
N ILE A 106 -1.56 14.41 3.01
CA ILE A 106 -1.66 13.93 4.40
C ILE A 106 -0.76 12.71 4.63
N VAL A 107 -0.77 11.73 3.71
CA VAL A 107 0.10 10.55 3.79
C VAL A 107 1.57 10.96 3.76
N GLY A 108 1.95 11.86 2.84
CA GLY A 108 3.31 12.40 2.75
C GLY A 108 3.76 13.06 4.05
N LEU A 109 2.94 13.95 4.63
CA LEU A 109 3.23 14.58 5.93
C LEU A 109 3.32 13.56 7.07
N GLY A 110 2.45 12.55 7.09
CA GLY A 110 2.48 11.46 8.07
C GLY A 110 3.78 10.65 8.03
N LEU A 111 4.30 10.38 6.84
CA LEU A 111 5.60 9.72 6.65
C LEU A 111 6.75 10.60 7.15
N PHE A 112 6.74 11.90 6.85
CA PHE A 112 7.74 12.84 7.39
C PHE A 112 7.71 12.90 8.92
N LEU A 113 6.51 12.93 9.52
CA LEU A 113 6.35 12.90 10.97
C LEU A 113 6.87 11.59 11.57
N THR A 114 6.59 10.45 10.94
CA THR A 114 7.09 9.15 11.39
C THR A 114 8.62 9.08 11.30
N ALA A 115 9.20 9.58 10.20
CA ALA A 115 10.65 9.67 10.04
C ALA A 115 11.29 10.57 11.10
N TYR A 116 10.69 11.73 11.38
CA TYR A 116 11.16 12.66 12.42
C TYR A 116 11.07 12.04 13.82
N ALA A 117 9.92 11.43 14.16
CA ALA A 117 9.71 10.77 15.44
C ALA A 117 10.71 9.63 15.65
N ASN A 118 10.99 8.84 14.62
CA ASN A 118 11.97 7.75 14.71
C ASN A 118 13.40 8.29 14.89
N LYS A 119 13.77 9.38 14.19
CA LYS A 119 15.05 10.06 14.37
C LYS A 119 15.19 10.63 15.79
N PHE A 120 14.14 11.24 16.33
CA PHE A 120 14.11 11.79 17.69
C PHE A 120 14.20 10.70 18.76
N ARG A 121 13.51 9.56 18.55
CA ARG A 121 13.61 8.39 19.44
C ARG A 121 15.02 7.79 19.47
N ASN A 122 15.70 7.74 18.32
CA ASN A 122 17.09 7.30 18.23
C ASN A 122 18.05 8.30 18.89
N PHE A 123 17.79 9.61 18.77
CA PHE A 123 18.55 10.66 19.45
C PHE A 123 18.43 10.58 20.99
N LEU A 124 17.25 10.20 21.50
CA LEU A 124 17.01 9.97 22.93
C LEU A 124 17.53 8.62 23.45
N GLY A 125 18.19 7.80 22.62
CA GLY A 125 18.72 6.49 23.04
C GLY A 125 17.66 5.40 23.29
N LEU A 126 16.39 5.67 22.97
CA LEU A 126 15.26 4.75 23.17
C LEU A 126 15.10 3.72 22.04
N GLY A 127 16.03 3.69 21.08
CA GLY A 127 15.95 2.84 19.88
C GLY A 127 16.56 1.43 20.05
N GLN A 128 17.14 1.10 21.21
CA GLN A 128 17.81 -0.19 21.48
C GLN A 128 17.10 -1.09 22.51
N ILE A 129 15.83 -0.80 22.83
CA ILE A 129 15.00 -1.66 23.70
C ILE A 129 14.01 -2.44 22.84
#